data_AF-A0A399PT28-F1
#
_entry.id   AF-A0A399PT28-F1
#
_cell.length_a   1.000
_cell.length_b   1.000
_cell.length_c   1.000
_cell.angle_alpha   90.00
_cell.angle_beta   90.00
_cell.angle_gamma   90.00
#
_symmetry.space_group_name_H-M   'P 1'
#
loop_
_entity.id
_entity.type
_entity.pdbx_description
1 polymer ?
#
loop_
_entity_poly.entity_id
_entity_poly.type
_entity_poly.pdbx_seq_one_letter_code
_entity_poly.pdbx_strand_id
1 'polypeptide(L)'
;MKRLWIILAASLLLVVAWRFWSPANLSACTSEGTAPGPLTAIVHNYFESNRRIGWRDMDDRFDILSTPEGQKVAGQPMPYACEALQILQNPALSESEKIFTTALMFQLPISQYMGFMDRSHQLYSEHRIDPEVMKVVVLPRGTAINYWWLPAWRQRFTRDAPNLLDESLIRHVLTGGYWFDHPGAGF
;
A
#
# COMPACT_ATOMS: atom_id res chain seq x y z
N MET A 1 8.44 -33.35 -31.91
CA MET A 1 8.84 -31.91 -31.89
C MET A 1 7.69 -30.97 -31.49
N LYS A 2 6.51 -30.95 -32.14
CA LYS A 2 5.39 -30.04 -31.79
C LYS A 2 4.96 -30.05 -30.31
N ARG A 3 4.86 -31.22 -29.65
CA ARG A 3 4.49 -31.31 -28.22
C ARG A 3 5.51 -30.67 -27.26
N LEU A 4 6.80 -30.73 -27.60
CA LEU A 4 7.86 -30.17 -26.76
C LEU A 4 7.83 -28.63 -26.76
N TRP A 5 7.53 -28.04 -27.92
CA TRP A 5 7.37 -26.59 -28.08
C TRP A 5 6.13 -26.05 -27.33
N ILE A 6 5.03 -26.81 -27.29
CA ILE A 6 3.84 -26.44 -26.52
C ILE A 6 4.14 -26.43 -25.01
N ILE A 7 4.85 -27.44 -24.51
CA ILE A 7 5.22 -27.53 -23.08
C ILE A 7 6.19 -26.40 -22.71
N LEU A 8 7.18 -26.10 -23.56
CA LEU A 8 8.10 -24.98 -23.35
C LEU A 8 7.37 -23.63 -23.36
N ALA A 9 6.47 -23.40 -24.32
CA ALA A 9 5.68 -22.17 -24.39
C ALA A 9 4.75 -22.02 -23.18
N ALA A 10 4.05 -23.09 -22.77
CA ALA A 10 3.19 -23.08 -21.58
C ALA A 10 3.99 -22.83 -20.29
N SER A 11 5.17 -23.44 -20.15
CA SER A 11 6.06 -23.22 -19.01
C SER A 11 6.59 -21.78 -18.98
N LEU A 12 6.95 -21.21 -20.14
CA LEU A 12 7.40 -19.83 -20.25
C LEU A 12 6.28 -18.86 -19.87
N LEU A 13 5.05 -19.10 -20.33
CA LEU A 13 3.88 -18.29 -19.97
C LEU A 13 3.58 -18.36 -18.47
N LEU A 14 3.71 -19.53 -17.85
CA LEU A 14 3.57 -19.68 -16.40
C LEU A 14 4.64 -18.91 -15.63
N VAL A 15 5.89 -18.94 -16.08
CA VAL A 15 6.98 -18.17 -15.45
C VAL A 15 6.78 -16.66 -15.61
N VAL A 16 6.33 -16.20 -16.78
CA VAL A 16 6.03 -14.78 -17.02
C VAL A 16 4.84 -14.32 -16.18
N ALA A 17 3.77 -15.13 -16.11
CA ALA A 17 2.63 -14.84 -15.23
C ALA A 17 3.04 -14.79 -13.75
N TRP A 18 3.91 -15.71 -13.33
CA TRP A 18 4.42 -15.74 -11.95
C TRP A 18 5.25 -14.50 -11.61
N ARG A 19 6.13 -14.07 -12.51
CA ARG A 19 6.92 -12.84 -12.36
C ARG A 19 6.06 -11.57 -12.26
N PHE A 20 4.91 -11.55 -12.93
CA PHE A 20 4.00 -10.41 -12.89
C PHE A 20 3.33 -10.25 -11.51
N TRP A 21 3.22 -11.35 -10.76
CA TRP A 21 2.56 -11.40 -9.45
C TRP A 21 3.54 -11.59 -8.29
N SER A 22 4.84 -11.65 -8.56
CA SER A 22 5.85 -11.56 -7.52
C SER A 22 5.84 -10.16 -6.89
N PRO A 23 5.97 -10.06 -5.55
CA PRO A 23 6.13 -8.77 -4.91
C PRO A 23 7.42 -8.09 -5.40
N ALA A 24 7.37 -6.77 -5.55
CA ALA A 24 8.57 -5.99 -5.80
C ALA A 24 9.48 -6.06 -4.57
N ASN A 25 10.78 -6.17 -4.79
CA ASN A 25 11.73 -6.14 -3.68
C ASN A 25 11.99 -4.69 -3.26
N LEU A 26 11.28 -4.24 -2.22
CA LEU A 26 11.46 -2.93 -1.61
C LEU A 26 12.44 -2.94 -0.41
N SER A 27 13.15 -4.04 -0.17
CA SER A 27 14.15 -4.12 0.90
C SER A 27 15.32 -3.15 0.70
N ALA A 28 15.58 -2.75 -0.55
CA ALA A 28 16.62 -1.81 -0.91
C ALA A 28 16.24 -0.34 -0.70
N CYS A 29 14.99 -0.03 -0.35
CA CYS A 29 14.59 1.32 0.06
C CYS A 29 15.19 1.61 1.45
N THR A 30 16.49 1.92 1.50
CA THR A 30 17.20 2.28 2.72
C THR A 30 17.04 3.76 3.02
N SER A 31 17.05 4.11 4.31
CA SER A 31 16.73 5.46 4.81
C SER A 31 17.95 6.24 5.30
N GLU A 32 19.17 5.72 5.14
CA GLU A 32 20.33 6.35 5.79
C GLU A 32 20.86 7.53 4.96
N GLY A 33 20.58 8.74 5.46
CA GLY A 33 21.25 9.97 5.02
C GLY A 33 20.75 10.58 3.71
N THR A 34 19.65 10.11 3.13
CA THR A 34 19.06 10.72 1.93
C THR A 34 18.19 11.92 2.34
N ALA A 35 18.38 13.07 1.68
CA ALA A 35 17.56 14.25 1.92
C ALA A 35 16.07 13.96 1.64
N PRO A 36 15.13 14.62 2.34
CA PRO A 36 13.70 14.52 2.05
C PRO A 36 13.42 14.77 0.57
N GLY A 37 12.69 13.85 -0.06
CA GLY A 37 12.29 13.97 -1.45
C GLY A 37 10.98 14.76 -1.62
N PRO A 38 10.43 14.74 -2.84
CA PRO A 38 9.19 15.45 -3.15
C PRO A 38 7.96 14.94 -2.38
N LEU A 39 7.84 13.63 -2.08
CA LEU A 39 6.70 13.12 -1.33
C LEU A 39 6.69 13.66 0.10
N THR A 40 7.85 13.69 0.74
CA THR A 40 8.01 14.17 2.12
C THR A 40 7.61 15.64 2.20
N ALA A 41 8.04 16.45 1.22
CA ALA A 41 7.63 17.84 1.15
C ALA A 41 6.11 18.00 0.97
N ILE A 42 5.47 17.21 0.09
CA ILE A 42 4.02 17.25 -0.13
C ILE A 42 3.27 16.91 1.16
N VAL A 43 3.62 15.80 1.80
CA VAL A 43 2.95 15.31 3.02
C VAL A 43 3.15 16.29 4.17
N HIS A 44 4.38 16.78 4.35
CA HIS A 44 4.69 17.73 5.41
C HIS A 44 3.96 19.05 5.19
N ASN A 45 3.99 19.61 3.97
CA ASN A 45 3.28 20.86 3.67
C ASN A 45 1.76 20.71 3.84
N TYR A 46 1.18 19.56 3.48
CA TYR A 46 -0.23 19.26 3.72
C TYR A 46 -0.56 19.23 5.22
N PHE A 47 0.30 18.60 6.03
CA PHE A 47 0.11 18.55 7.47
C PHE A 47 0.23 19.93 8.11
N GLU A 48 1.22 20.72 7.72
CA GLU A 48 1.40 22.10 8.21
C GLU A 48 0.26 23.03 7.80
N SER A 49 -0.18 22.98 6.55
CA SER A 49 -1.27 23.84 6.05
C SER A 49 -2.60 23.53 6.72
N ASN A 50 -2.82 22.28 7.11
CA ASN A 50 -3.96 21.83 7.91
C ASN A 50 -3.76 22.02 9.42
N ARG A 51 -2.90 22.96 9.84
CA ARG A 51 -2.64 23.31 11.25
C ARG A 51 -2.22 22.12 12.10
N ARG A 52 -1.58 21.11 11.49
CA ARG A 52 -1.14 19.88 12.15
C ARG A 52 -2.28 19.11 12.82
N ILE A 53 -3.50 19.23 12.30
CA ILE A 53 -4.65 18.48 12.79
C ILE A 53 -4.36 16.99 12.64
N GLY A 54 -4.63 16.23 13.71
CA GLY A 54 -4.47 14.79 13.73
C GLY A 54 -5.43 14.13 12.74
N TRP A 55 -5.02 13.05 12.08
CA TRP A 55 -5.88 12.34 11.12
C TRP A 55 -7.23 11.87 11.71
N ARG A 56 -7.30 11.67 13.04
CA ARG A 56 -8.53 11.29 13.76
C ARG A 56 -9.52 12.45 13.91
N ASP A 57 -9.02 13.67 13.88
CA ASP A 57 -9.78 14.91 14.09
C ASP A 57 -10.19 15.56 12.75
N MET A 58 -9.86 14.92 11.62
CA MET A 58 -10.26 15.35 10.29
C MET A 58 -11.63 14.80 9.92
N ASP A 59 -12.45 15.60 9.23
CA ASP A 59 -13.72 15.16 8.67
C ASP A 59 -13.53 14.01 7.65
N ASP A 60 -12.50 14.12 6.81
CA ASP A 60 -12.01 13.04 5.97
C ASP A 60 -10.50 12.86 6.15
N ARG A 61 -10.10 11.74 6.78
CA ARG A 61 -8.70 11.37 7.01
C ARG A 61 -7.90 11.11 5.73
N PHE A 62 -8.55 11.00 4.58
CA PHE A 62 -7.92 10.79 3.28
C PHE A 62 -8.04 12.01 2.35
N ASP A 63 -8.44 13.17 2.88
CA ASP A 63 -8.62 14.42 2.11
C ASP A 63 -7.35 14.85 1.34
N ILE A 64 -6.16 14.40 1.75
CA ILE A 64 -4.93 14.60 0.95
C ILE A 64 -5.09 14.10 -0.50
N LEU A 65 -5.89 13.05 -0.73
CA LEU A 65 -6.19 12.51 -2.06
C LEU A 65 -7.02 13.47 -2.94
N SER A 66 -7.69 14.45 -2.33
CA SER A 66 -8.48 15.48 -3.02
C SER A 66 -7.65 16.70 -3.43
N THR A 67 -6.43 16.83 -2.91
CA THR A 67 -5.53 17.95 -3.25
C THR A 67 -4.87 17.75 -4.62
N PRO A 68 -4.52 18.82 -5.36
CA PRO A 68 -3.82 18.70 -6.64
C PRO A 68 -2.49 17.94 -6.54
N GLU A 69 -1.72 18.16 -5.48
CA GLU A 69 -0.46 17.48 -5.22
C GLU A 69 -0.68 16.00 -4.88
N GLY A 70 -1.67 15.71 -4.03
CA GLY A 70 -2.03 14.34 -3.67
C GLY A 70 -2.54 13.54 -4.85
N GLN A 71 -3.36 14.13 -5.73
CA GLN A 71 -3.82 13.49 -6.97
C GLN A 71 -2.67 13.17 -7.92
N LYS A 72 -1.66 14.04 -8.04
CA LYS A 72 -0.46 13.77 -8.86
C LYS A 72 0.30 12.56 -8.35
N VAL A 73 0.49 12.47 -7.03
CA VAL A 73 1.17 11.31 -6.41
C VAL A 73 0.30 10.06 -6.54
N ALA A 74 -0.97 10.12 -6.15
CA ALA A 74 -1.88 8.98 -6.15
C ALA A 74 -2.14 8.44 -7.57
N GLY A 75 -2.12 9.28 -8.60
CA GLY A 75 -2.24 8.86 -10.00
C GLY A 75 -1.00 8.17 -10.55
N GLN A 76 0.19 8.41 -9.98
CA GLN A 76 1.44 7.75 -10.34
C GLN A 76 2.31 7.48 -9.10
N PRO A 77 1.91 6.54 -8.22
CA PRO A 77 2.54 6.40 -6.90
C PRO A 77 3.86 5.63 -6.94
N MET A 78 4.11 4.85 -7.99
CA MET A 78 5.28 3.96 -8.09
C MET A 78 6.64 4.66 -7.87
N PRO A 79 6.93 5.84 -8.46
CA PRO A 79 8.19 6.55 -8.23
C PRO A 79 8.42 6.96 -6.77
N TYR A 80 7.35 7.07 -5.99
CA TYR A 80 7.37 7.53 -4.60
C TYR A 80 7.42 6.38 -3.58
N ALA A 81 7.35 5.12 -4.01
CA ALA A 81 7.22 3.97 -3.11
C ALA A 81 8.36 3.84 -2.09
N CYS A 82 9.62 4.08 -2.50
CA CYS A 82 10.74 4.07 -1.55
C CYS A 82 10.70 5.25 -0.58
N GLU A 83 10.32 6.44 -1.06
CA GLU A 83 10.21 7.61 -0.21
C GLU A 83 9.05 7.45 0.80
N ALA A 84 7.94 6.85 0.39
CA ALA A 84 6.83 6.52 1.29
C ALA A 84 7.30 5.60 2.43
N LEU A 85 8.10 4.58 2.12
CA LEU A 85 8.69 3.71 3.15
C LEU A 85 9.68 4.43 4.06
N GLN A 86 10.44 5.40 3.53
CA GLN A 86 11.31 6.26 4.34
C GLN A 86 10.50 7.13 5.31
N ILE A 87 9.36 7.68 4.87
CA ILE A 87 8.44 8.44 5.73
C ILE A 87 7.88 7.55 6.84
N LEU A 88 7.38 6.36 6.50
CA LEU A 88 6.88 5.39 7.49
C LEU A 88 7.96 5.03 8.52
N GLN A 89 9.19 4.90 8.06
CA GLN A 89 10.34 4.53 8.88
C GLN A 89 10.85 5.66 9.79
N ASN A 90 10.52 6.92 9.49
CA ASN A 90 11.11 8.09 10.13
C ASN A 90 10.42 8.38 11.50
N PRO A 91 11.15 8.30 12.62
CA PRO A 91 10.58 8.57 13.94
C PRO A 91 10.26 10.05 14.19
N ALA A 92 10.79 10.98 13.38
CA ALA A 92 10.51 12.40 13.51
C ALA A 92 9.17 12.83 12.87
N LEU A 93 8.58 11.98 12.03
CA LEU A 93 7.31 12.26 11.36
C LEU A 93 6.14 11.69 12.17
N SER A 94 5.04 12.45 12.19
CA SER A 94 3.84 12.10 12.93
C SER A 94 3.10 10.90 12.30
N GLU A 95 2.28 10.22 13.10
CA GLU A 95 1.42 9.15 12.59
C GLU A 95 0.40 9.65 11.55
N SER A 96 -0.02 10.92 11.62
CA SER A 96 -0.86 11.55 10.59
C SER A 96 -0.12 11.60 9.24
N GLU A 97 1.12 12.08 9.22
CA GLU A 97 1.94 12.12 8.01
C GLU A 97 2.17 10.72 7.42
N LYS A 98 2.34 9.71 8.28
CA LYS A 98 2.45 8.30 7.87
C LYS A 98 1.13 7.76 7.29
N ILE A 99 -0.03 8.13 7.84
CA ILE A 99 -1.35 7.75 7.30
C ILE A 99 -1.60 8.41 5.95
N PHE A 100 -1.33 9.71 5.81
CA PHE A 100 -1.47 10.42 4.54
C PHE A 100 -0.58 9.82 3.46
N THR A 101 0.67 9.51 3.83
CA THR A 101 1.62 8.82 2.97
C THR A 101 1.08 7.47 2.50
N THR A 102 0.51 6.68 3.42
CA THR A 102 -0.06 5.37 3.10
C THR A 102 -1.27 5.50 2.16
N ALA A 103 -2.12 6.50 2.37
CA ALA A 103 -3.28 6.75 1.51
C ALA A 103 -2.87 7.08 0.06
N LEU A 104 -1.82 7.89 -0.11
CA LEU A 104 -1.28 8.21 -1.43
C LEU A 104 -0.77 6.98 -2.19
N MET A 105 -0.44 5.89 -1.48
CA MET A 105 0.04 4.64 -2.06
C MET A 105 -1.07 3.63 -2.43
N PHE A 106 -2.34 3.95 -2.23
CA PHE A 106 -3.44 3.01 -2.52
C PHE A 106 -3.49 2.52 -3.97
N GLN A 107 -2.99 3.29 -4.93
CA GLN A 107 -2.97 2.92 -6.35
C GLN A 107 -1.63 2.33 -6.82
N LEU A 108 -0.75 1.92 -5.90
CA LEU A 108 0.48 1.23 -6.28
C LEU A 108 0.17 0.01 -7.17
N PRO A 109 0.93 -0.25 -8.25
CA PRO A 109 0.81 -1.50 -9.00
C PRO A 109 0.89 -2.70 -8.06
N ILE A 110 0.13 -3.77 -8.31
CA ILE A 110 -0.04 -4.87 -7.34
C ILE A 110 1.27 -5.46 -6.81
N SER A 111 2.30 -5.60 -7.66
CA SER A 111 3.63 -6.05 -7.23
C SER A 111 4.28 -5.10 -6.23
N GLN A 112 4.19 -3.79 -6.46
CA GLN A 112 4.68 -2.75 -5.56
C GLN A 112 3.86 -2.66 -4.29
N TYR A 113 2.53 -2.75 -4.40
CA TYR A 113 1.64 -2.76 -3.24
C TYR A 113 1.94 -3.95 -2.32
N MET A 114 2.15 -5.15 -2.86
CA MET A 114 2.54 -6.31 -2.05
C MET A 114 3.93 -6.15 -1.42
N GLY A 115 4.90 -5.56 -2.13
CA GLY A 115 6.20 -5.21 -1.56
C GLY A 115 6.08 -4.16 -0.44
N PHE A 116 5.19 -3.19 -0.61
CA PHE A 116 4.89 -2.16 0.39
C PHE A 116 4.22 -2.75 1.63
N MET A 117 3.29 -3.71 1.47
CA MET A 117 2.72 -4.49 2.59
C MET A 117 3.80 -5.25 3.36
N ASP A 118 4.72 -5.92 2.66
CA ASP A 118 5.78 -6.69 3.32
C ASP A 118 6.73 -5.80 4.12
N ARG A 119 7.13 -4.65 3.55
CA ARG A 119 8.00 -3.73 4.27
C ARG A 119 7.27 -3.02 5.42
N SER A 120 6.01 -2.65 5.23
CA SER A 120 5.19 -2.07 6.31
C SER A 120 4.96 -3.06 7.44
N HIS A 121 4.72 -4.33 7.14
CA HIS A 121 4.64 -5.40 8.14
C HIS A 121 5.93 -5.51 8.94
N GLN A 122 7.10 -5.43 8.29
CA GLN A 122 8.37 -5.44 9.01
C GLN A 122 8.52 -4.23 9.93
N LEU A 123 8.19 -3.02 9.45
CA LEU A 123 8.21 -1.82 10.30
C LEU A 123 7.25 -1.95 11.48
N TYR A 124 6.08 -2.57 11.27
CA TYR A 124 5.09 -2.80 12.31
C TYR A 124 5.57 -3.82 13.36
N SER A 125 6.15 -4.95 12.94
CA SER A 125 6.68 -5.96 13.87
C SER A 125 7.88 -5.45 14.67
N GLU A 126 8.64 -4.52 14.11
CA GLU A 126 9.72 -3.78 14.78
C GLU A 126 9.21 -2.61 15.65
N HIS A 127 7.89 -2.40 15.78
CA HIS A 127 7.24 -1.30 16.52
C HIS A 127 7.65 0.11 16.03
N ARG A 128 7.93 0.26 14.74
CA ARG A 128 8.37 1.52 14.11
C ARG A 128 7.22 2.32 13.49
N ILE A 129 6.08 1.67 13.25
CA ILE A 129 4.83 2.30 12.84
C ILE A 129 3.70 1.87 13.78
N ASP A 130 2.74 2.77 14.00
CA ASP A 130 1.57 2.51 14.84
C ASP A 130 0.63 1.48 14.18
N PRO A 131 -0.12 0.69 14.98
CA PRO A 131 -1.16 -0.20 14.46
C PRO A 131 -2.15 0.50 13.51
N GLU A 132 -2.48 1.77 13.72
CA GLU A 132 -3.39 2.50 12.85
C GLU A 132 -2.80 2.80 11.47
N VAL A 133 -1.49 3.03 11.37
CA VAL A 133 -0.81 3.10 10.06
C VAL A 133 -0.91 1.76 9.36
N MET A 134 -0.58 0.67 10.07
CA MET A 134 -0.64 -0.68 9.50
C MET A 134 -2.07 -1.07 9.09
N LYS A 135 -3.08 -0.61 9.84
CA LYS A 135 -4.49 -0.79 9.50
C LYS A 135 -4.84 -0.16 8.15
N VAL A 136 -4.31 1.03 7.86
CA VAL A 136 -4.49 1.70 6.56
C VAL A 136 -3.78 0.94 5.44
N VAL A 137 -2.59 0.38 5.71
CA VAL A 137 -1.86 -0.45 4.73
C VAL A 137 -2.68 -1.67 4.30
N VAL A 138 -3.29 -2.38 5.24
CA VAL A 138 -4.02 -3.63 4.97
C VAL A 138 -5.48 -3.43 4.53
N LEU A 139 -6.01 -2.22 4.72
CA LEU A 139 -7.38 -1.91 4.33
C LEU A 139 -7.53 -2.11 2.81
N PRO A 140 -8.54 -2.87 2.35
CA PRO A 140 -8.75 -3.11 0.93
C PRO A 140 -9.25 -1.83 0.26
N ARG A 141 -8.33 -0.99 -0.18
CA ARG A 141 -8.58 0.23 -0.97
C ARG A 141 -7.70 0.28 -2.22
N GLY A 142 -8.15 1.05 -3.22
CA GLY A 142 -7.44 1.23 -4.48
C GLY A 142 -7.10 -0.11 -5.15
N THR A 143 -5.83 -0.35 -5.43
CA THR A 143 -5.34 -1.58 -6.05
C THR A 143 -5.81 -2.82 -5.30
N ALA A 144 -5.77 -2.84 -3.96
CA ALA A 144 -6.08 -4.03 -3.17
C ALA A 144 -7.49 -4.58 -3.43
N ILE A 145 -8.46 -3.69 -3.70
CA ILE A 145 -9.84 -4.07 -4.04
C ILE A 145 -9.85 -4.98 -5.27
N ASN A 146 -9.08 -4.68 -6.31
CA ASN A 146 -9.12 -5.44 -7.57
C ASN A 146 -8.37 -6.78 -7.53
N TYR A 147 -7.61 -7.03 -6.46
CA TYR A 147 -6.76 -8.22 -6.32
C TYR A 147 -7.09 -9.05 -5.07
N TRP A 148 -8.29 -8.89 -4.49
CA TRP A 148 -8.75 -9.66 -3.32
C TRP A 148 -8.71 -11.19 -3.52
N TRP A 149 -8.80 -11.65 -4.77
CA TRP A 149 -8.77 -13.05 -5.19
C TRP A 149 -7.34 -13.59 -5.37
N LEU A 150 -6.33 -12.71 -5.46
CA LEU A 150 -4.95 -13.11 -5.72
C LEU A 150 -4.35 -13.82 -4.50
N PRO A 151 -3.90 -15.09 -4.60
CA PRO A 151 -3.40 -15.84 -3.45
C PRO A 151 -2.24 -15.15 -2.71
N ALA A 152 -1.32 -14.52 -3.44
CA ALA A 152 -0.19 -13.80 -2.87
C ALA A 152 -0.62 -12.59 -2.04
N TRP A 153 -1.64 -11.86 -2.48
CA TRP A 153 -2.21 -10.76 -1.71
C TRP A 153 -2.97 -11.28 -0.47
N ARG A 154 -3.79 -12.32 -0.65
CA ARG A 154 -4.56 -12.96 0.45
C ARG A 154 -3.67 -13.47 1.56
N GLN A 155 -2.49 -14.01 1.23
CA GLN A 155 -1.51 -14.44 2.22
C GLN A 155 -1.08 -13.29 3.13
N ARG A 156 -0.81 -12.11 2.58
CA ARG A 156 -0.41 -10.90 3.32
C ARG A 156 -1.57 -10.34 4.12
N PHE A 157 -2.74 -10.22 3.50
CA PHE A 157 -3.96 -9.77 4.19
C PHE A 157 -4.29 -10.67 5.39
N THR A 158 -4.25 -12.00 5.22
CA THR A 158 -4.54 -12.94 6.31
C THR A 158 -3.46 -12.94 7.40
N ARG A 159 -2.20 -12.63 7.05
CA ARG A 159 -1.10 -12.46 8.02
C ARG A 159 -1.36 -11.26 8.94
N ASP A 160 -1.77 -10.13 8.37
CA ASP A 160 -1.75 -8.84 9.07
C ASP A 160 -3.11 -8.41 9.63
N ALA A 161 -4.21 -8.77 8.97
CA ALA A 161 -5.56 -8.31 9.33
C ALA A 161 -6.12 -8.76 10.69
N PRO A 162 -5.89 -10.00 11.20
CA PRO A 162 -6.59 -10.53 12.38
C PRO A 162 -6.51 -9.71 13.67
N ASN A 163 -5.52 -8.81 13.80
CA ASN A 163 -5.35 -7.93 14.97
C ASN A 163 -5.58 -6.44 14.67
N LEU A 164 -5.92 -6.11 13.43
CA LEU A 164 -6.05 -4.72 12.95
C LEU A 164 -7.48 -4.41 12.47
N LEU A 165 -8.20 -5.42 11.99
CA LEU A 165 -9.52 -5.30 11.37
C LEU A 165 -10.53 -6.21 12.06
N ASP A 166 -11.80 -5.82 11.98
CA ASP A 166 -12.90 -6.62 12.51
C ASP A 166 -13.07 -7.93 11.73
N GLU A 167 -13.40 -9.03 12.42
CA GLU A 167 -13.53 -10.35 11.80
C GLU A 167 -14.60 -10.39 10.70
N SER A 168 -15.69 -9.63 10.89
CA SER A 168 -16.76 -9.49 9.89
C SER A 168 -16.24 -8.86 8.60
N LEU A 169 -15.42 -7.80 8.70
CA LEU A 169 -14.77 -7.15 7.58
C LEU A 169 -13.79 -8.11 6.90
N ILE A 170 -12.93 -8.78 7.67
CA ILE A 170 -11.97 -9.76 7.14
C ILE A 170 -12.71 -10.83 6.32
N ARG A 171 -13.78 -11.41 6.87
CA ARG A 171 -14.58 -12.42 6.18
C ARG A 171 -15.20 -11.87 4.89
N HIS A 172 -15.78 -10.68 4.95
CA HIS A 172 -16.43 -10.03 3.82
C HIS A 172 -15.45 -9.69 2.67
N VAL A 173 -14.20 -9.35 3.01
CA VAL A 173 -13.11 -9.16 2.03
C VAL A 173 -12.68 -10.50 1.43
N LEU A 174 -12.47 -11.51 2.27
CA LEU A 174 -12.00 -12.82 1.82
C LEU A 174 -13.03 -13.59 0.99
N THR A 175 -14.33 -13.34 1.15
CA THR A 175 -15.39 -13.89 0.29
C THR A 175 -15.59 -13.08 -1.00
N GLY A 176 -14.92 -11.94 -1.15
CA GLY A 176 -15.08 -11.03 -2.27
C GLY A 176 -16.29 -10.11 -2.16
N GLY A 177 -17.11 -10.23 -1.11
CA GLY A 177 -18.28 -9.36 -0.87
C GLY A 177 -17.90 -7.88 -0.88
N TYR A 178 -16.78 -7.53 -0.25
CA TYR A 178 -16.30 -6.15 -0.18
C TYR A 178 -16.11 -5.51 -1.56
N TRP A 179 -15.65 -6.29 -2.54
CA TRP A 179 -15.47 -5.82 -3.92
C TRP A 179 -16.80 -5.51 -4.62
N PHE A 180 -17.86 -6.28 -4.35
CA PHE A 180 -19.19 -6.04 -4.92
C PHE A 180 -19.87 -4.82 -4.32
N ASP A 181 -19.60 -4.53 -3.04
CA ASP A 181 -20.15 -3.35 -2.36
C ASP A 181 -19.33 -2.08 -2.67
N HIS A 182 -18.06 -2.23 -3.08
CA HIS A 182 -17.15 -1.13 -3.44
C HIS A 182 -16.49 -1.36 -4.82
N PRO A 183 -17.28 -1.57 -5.90
CA PRO A 183 -16.72 -1.91 -7.19
C PRO A 183 -16.06 -0.67 -7.80
N GLY A 184 -14.74 -0.71 -7.97
CA GLY A 184 -14.02 0.34 -8.71
C GLY A 184 -14.16 1.75 -8.15
N ALA A 185 -14.56 1.94 -6.90
CA ALA A 185 -14.51 3.22 -6.21
C ALA A 185 -13.05 3.54 -5.88
N GLY A 186 -12.33 4.00 -6.91
CA GLY A 186 -11.13 4.81 -6.70
C GLY A 186 -11.57 6.06 -5.93
N PHE A 187 -10.92 6.25 -4.79
CA PHE A 187 -11.16 7.22 -3.70
C PHE A 187 -12.11 6.72 -2.61
#